data_AF-A0A919LGV2-F1
#
_entry.id   AF-A0A919LGV2-F1
#
_cell.length_a   1.000
_cell.length_b   1.000
_cell.length_c   1.000
_cell.angle_alpha   90.00
_cell.angle_beta   90.00
_cell.angle_gamma   90.00
#
_symmetry.space_group_name_H-M   'P 1'
#
loop_
_entity.id
_entity.type
_entity.pdbx_description
1 polymer ?
#
loop_
_entity_poly.entity_id
_entity_poly.type
_entity_poly.pdbx_seq_one_letter_code
_entity_poly.pdbx_strand_id
1 'polypeptide(L)'
;MTADALAAWCHVRTQIDWASAVGETPAPVGAAVDGLAVWCDERGDYSNPARGGRLLAALAQVRADASRKRPLTSVLLAEWQQLVLGLPEVPFRQGDAFAKGGRERYALTPHTQWAFESCLRESADPRVPLASRAARAYLDVAFFHPFPDGNARLAMLTLAYVLEMEEVRLDQVGPLQTTRYADDAAGAADLAALVSVLIRSTHHRATRAHH
;
A
#
# COMPACT_ATOMS: atom_id res chain seq x y z
N MET A 1 7.89 27.96 -4.59
CA MET A 1 7.66 27.10 -3.41
C MET A 1 7.15 25.76 -3.91
N THR A 2 7.78 24.64 -3.53
CA THR A 2 7.27 23.30 -3.86
C THR A 2 5.96 23.07 -3.09
N ALA A 3 4.89 22.67 -3.77
CA ALA A 3 3.62 22.36 -3.16
C ALA A 3 3.78 21.22 -2.13
N ASP A 4 3.05 21.32 -1.00
CA ASP A 4 3.05 20.28 0.03
C ASP A 4 2.09 19.15 -0.37
N ALA A 5 2.66 18.08 -0.89
CA ALA A 5 1.92 16.91 -1.33
C ALA A 5 1.24 16.19 -0.15
N LEU A 6 1.79 16.26 1.07
CA LEU A 6 1.11 15.68 2.22
C LEU A 6 -0.16 16.46 2.55
N ALA A 7 -0.08 17.80 2.60
CA ALA A 7 -1.25 18.63 2.85
C ALA A 7 -2.33 18.46 1.76
N ALA A 8 -1.91 18.38 0.49
CA ALA A 8 -2.81 18.10 -0.63
C ALA A 8 -3.51 16.74 -0.47
N TRP A 9 -2.76 15.68 -0.15
CA TRP A 9 -3.33 14.36 0.09
C TRP A 9 -4.33 14.36 1.24
N CYS A 10 -3.97 14.96 2.39
CA CYS A 10 -4.87 15.06 3.54
C CYS A 10 -6.19 15.77 3.18
N HIS A 11 -6.16 16.75 2.28
CA HIS A 11 -7.35 17.41 1.77
C HIS A 11 -8.15 16.52 0.82
N VAL A 12 -7.50 15.95 -0.22
CA VAL A 12 -8.14 15.08 -1.21
C VAL A 12 -8.78 13.85 -0.56
N ARG A 13 -8.09 13.24 0.42
CA ARG A 13 -8.53 12.05 1.14
C ARG A 13 -9.92 12.20 1.77
N THR A 14 -10.30 13.42 2.19
CA THR A 14 -11.59 13.69 2.83
C THR A 14 -12.71 14.01 1.82
N GLN A 15 -12.37 14.29 0.56
CA GLN A 15 -13.35 14.58 -0.49
C GLN A 15 -13.95 13.30 -1.10
N ILE A 16 -13.26 12.16 -0.94
CA ILE A 16 -13.65 10.89 -1.55
C ILE A 16 -14.59 10.16 -0.59
N ASP A 17 -15.79 9.80 -1.06
CA ASP A 17 -16.65 8.86 -0.36
C ASP A 17 -16.15 7.43 -0.57
N TRP A 18 -15.19 7.02 0.26
CA TRP A 18 -14.57 5.70 0.19
C TRP A 18 -15.56 4.53 0.33
N ALA A 19 -16.70 4.75 1.00
CA ALA A 19 -17.72 3.73 1.21
C ALA A 19 -18.51 3.42 -0.06
N SER A 20 -18.63 4.39 -0.98
CA SER A 20 -19.35 4.22 -2.25
C SER A 20 -18.46 4.26 -3.50
N ALA A 21 -17.17 4.55 -3.36
CA ALA A 21 -16.21 4.62 -4.48
C ALA A 21 -16.16 3.33 -5.32
N VAL A 22 -16.36 2.17 -4.70
CA VAL A 22 -16.50 0.87 -5.36
C VAL A 22 -17.49 0.00 -4.59
N GLY A 23 -18.06 -1.01 -5.25
CA GLY A 23 -18.88 -2.03 -4.58
C GLY A 23 -18.06 -3.13 -3.91
N GLU A 24 -18.76 -4.06 -3.24
CA GLU A 24 -18.15 -5.26 -2.67
C GLU A 24 -17.42 -6.11 -3.71
N THR A 25 -16.31 -6.70 -3.29
CA THR A 25 -15.48 -7.60 -4.11
C THR A 25 -15.50 -9.01 -3.56
N PRO A 26 -15.31 -10.04 -4.41
CA PRO A 26 -15.17 -11.41 -3.93
C PRO A 26 -14.05 -11.55 -2.89
N ALA A 27 -14.32 -12.32 -1.86
CA ALA A 27 -13.36 -12.79 -0.85
C ALA A 27 -13.90 -14.11 -0.25
N PRO A 28 -13.06 -15.11 0.05
CA PRO A 28 -11.61 -15.15 -0.20
C PRO A 28 -11.28 -15.30 -1.69
N VAL A 29 -10.07 -14.93 -2.10
CA VAL A 29 -9.58 -15.11 -3.47
C VAL A 29 -8.18 -15.71 -3.45
N GLY A 30 -8.11 -17.01 -3.75
CA GLY A 30 -6.85 -17.71 -3.99
C GLY A 30 -6.40 -17.53 -5.44
N ALA A 31 -5.30 -16.81 -5.63
CA ALA A 31 -4.66 -16.70 -6.94
C ALA A 31 -3.82 -17.95 -7.26
N ALA A 32 -3.92 -18.47 -8.48
CA ALA A 32 -3.05 -19.57 -8.95
C ALA A 32 -1.57 -19.15 -9.04
N VAL A 33 -1.33 -17.86 -9.33
CA VAL A 33 -0.01 -17.23 -9.32
C VAL A 33 -0.06 -16.07 -8.33
N ASP A 34 0.98 -15.89 -7.52
CA ASP A 34 1.08 -14.78 -6.59
C ASP A 34 1.75 -13.58 -7.28
N GLY A 35 0.92 -12.66 -7.81
CA GLY A 35 1.40 -11.53 -8.59
C GLY A 35 2.30 -10.58 -7.80
N LEU A 36 2.11 -10.47 -6.48
CA LEU A 36 2.97 -9.65 -5.65
C LEU A 36 4.31 -10.32 -5.36
N ALA A 37 4.35 -11.64 -5.17
CA ALA A 37 5.62 -12.36 -5.06
C ALA A 37 6.44 -12.26 -6.35
N VAL A 38 5.81 -12.42 -7.52
CA VAL A 38 6.46 -12.20 -8.82
C VAL A 38 7.03 -10.79 -8.91
N TRP A 39 6.22 -9.79 -8.56
CA TRP A 39 6.67 -8.40 -8.52
C TRP A 39 7.86 -8.17 -7.58
N CYS A 40 7.86 -8.79 -6.39
CA CYS A 40 8.97 -8.68 -5.44
C CYS A 40 10.26 -9.27 -6.00
N ASP A 41 10.18 -10.42 -6.67
CA ASP A 41 11.32 -11.10 -7.29
C ASP A 41 11.94 -10.23 -8.41
N GLU A 42 11.10 -9.63 -9.26
CA GLU A 42 11.50 -8.69 -10.32
C GLU A 42 12.17 -7.40 -9.80
N ARG A 43 12.10 -7.10 -8.50
CA ARG A 43 12.81 -5.95 -7.89
C ARG A 43 14.26 -6.25 -7.50
N GLY A 44 14.72 -7.48 -7.65
CA GLY A 44 16.14 -7.79 -7.68
C GLY A 44 16.78 -7.20 -8.94
N ASP A 45 17.67 -6.23 -8.78
CA ASP A 45 18.57 -5.81 -9.87
C ASP A 45 19.84 -6.67 -9.80
N TYR A 46 20.48 -6.93 -10.94
CA TYR A 46 21.85 -7.45 -11.03
C TYR A 46 22.82 -6.74 -10.06
N SER A 47 22.67 -5.42 -9.87
CA SER A 47 23.49 -4.64 -8.95
C SER A 47 23.16 -4.84 -7.46
N ASN A 48 21.96 -5.34 -7.12
CA ASN A 48 21.56 -5.65 -5.75
C ASN A 48 20.54 -6.81 -5.69
N PRO A 49 21.00 -8.06 -5.92
CA PRO A 49 20.12 -9.23 -5.96
C PRO A 49 19.40 -9.46 -4.62
N ALA A 50 20.05 -9.09 -3.51
CA ALA A 50 19.49 -9.22 -2.18
C ALA A 50 18.23 -8.36 -1.96
N ARG A 51 17.99 -7.33 -2.79
CA ARG A 51 16.81 -6.46 -2.70
C ARG A 51 15.51 -7.23 -2.93
N GLY A 52 15.46 -8.11 -3.93
CA GLY A 52 14.28 -8.94 -4.21
C GLY A 52 13.99 -9.89 -3.05
N GLY A 53 15.03 -10.60 -2.58
CA GLY A 53 14.93 -11.51 -1.44
C GLY A 53 14.44 -10.83 -0.15
N ARG A 54 14.94 -9.62 0.15
CA ARG A 54 14.47 -8.80 1.28
C ARG A 54 13.00 -8.41 1.17
N LEU A 55 12.55 -8.05 -0.03
CA LEU A 55 11.16 -7.67 -0.28
C LEU A 55 10.22 -8.87 -0.21
N LEU A 56 10.66 -10.06 -0.66
CA LEU A 56 9.96 -11.33 -0.45
C LEU A 56 9.86 -11.69 1.03
N ALA A 57 10.93 -11.51 1.81
CA ALA A 57 10.89 -11.72 3.26
C ALA A 57 9.92 -10.76 3.95
N ALA A 58 9.89 -9.49 3.55
CA ALA A 58 8.92 -8.51 4.04
C ALA A 58 7.48 -8.92 3.69
N LEU A 59 7.22 -9.41 2.47
CA LEU A 59 5.91 -9.93 2.08
C LEU A 59 5.49 -11.15 2.91
N ALA A 60 6.42 -12.07 3.20
CA ALA A 60 6.14 -13.20 4.07
C ALA A 60 5.76 -12.74 5.50
N GLN A 61 6.47 -11.73 6.03
CA GLN A 61 6.18 -11.14 7.33
C GLN A 61 4.79 -10.46 7.35
N VAL A 62 4.47 -9.66 6.32
CA VAL A 62 3.14 -9.04 6.13
C VAL A 62 2.01 -10.07 6.24
N ARG A 63 2.16 -11.21 5.56
CA ARG A 63 1.17 -12.29 5.59
C ARG A 63 1.03 -12.92 6.96
N ALA A 64 2.16 -13.13 7.63
CA ALA A 64 2.18 -13.68 8.97
C ALA A 64 1.58 -12.70 10.00
N ASP A 65 1.68 -11.39 9.77
CA ASP A 65 1.07 -10.38 10.62
C ASP A 65 -0.43 -10.23 10.34
N ALA A 66 -0.85 -10.32 9.07
CA ALA A 66 -2.26 -10.35 8.68
C ALA A 66 -2.99 -11.59 9.22
N SER A 67 -2.39 -12.78 9.14
CA SER A 67 -2.99 -14.00 9.71
C SER A 67 -3.15 -13.95 11.23
N ARG A 68 -2.25 -13.22 11.92
CA ARG A 68 -2.36 -12.91 13.35
C ARG A 68 -3.26 -11.71 13.66
N LYS A 69 -3.80 -11.05 12.63
CA LYS A 69 -4.64 -9.85 12.74
C LYS A 69 -3.99 -8.73 13.57
N ARG A 70 -2.66 -8.59 13.47
CA ARG A 70 -1.94 -7.50 14.15
C ARG A 70 -2.42 -6.17 13.60
N PRO A 71 -2.83 -5.19 14.42
CA PRO A 71 -3.29 -3.89 13.92
C PRO A 71 -2.24 -3.16 13.08
N LEU A 72 -2.68 -2.54 11.98
CA LEU A 72 -1.82 -1.72 11.13
C LEU A 72 -1.42 -0.44 11.87
N THR A 73 -0.13 -0.28 12.15
CA THR A 73 0.45 0.82 12.94
C THR A 73 1.76 1.30 12.31
N SER A 74 2.22 2.49 12.69
CA SER A 74 3.54 3.01 12.29
C SER A 74 4.67 2.06 12.69
N VAL A 75 4.57 1.44 13.87
CA VAL A 75 5.53 0.44 14.39
C VAL A 75 5.56 -0.81 13.51
N LEU A 76 4.39 -1.38 13.17
CA LEU A 76 4.31 -2.54 12.29
C LEU A 76 4.91 -2.24 10.90
N LEU A 77 4.62 -1.06 10.35
CA LEU A 77 5.21 -0.63 9.09
C LEU A 77 6.74 -0.47 9.18
N ALA A 78 7.27 0.00 10.32
CA ALA A 78 8.71 0.10 10.54
C ALA A 78 9.38 -1.29 10.58
N GLU A 79 8.76 -2.29 11.18
CA GLU A 79 9.23 -3.69 11.19
C GLU A 79 9.35 -4.23 9.75
N TRP A 80 8.33 -4.01 8.90
CA TRP A 80 8.40 -4.38 7.49
C TRP A 80 9.48 -3.58 6.75
N GLN A 81 9.63 -2.29 7.07
CA GLN A 81 10.59 -1.43 6.42
C GLN A 81 12.04 -1.78 6.74
N GLN A 82 12.31 -2.28 7.96
CA GLN A 82 13.61 -2.86 8.34
C GLN A 82 14.00 -3.98 7.37
N LEU A 83 13.06 -4.88 7.06
CA LEU A 83 13.29 -5.95 6.09
C LEU A 83 13.50 -5.37 4.68
N VAL A 84 12.64 -4.46 4.23
CA VAL A 84 12.73 -3.84 2.89
C VAL A 84 14.09 -3.16 2.67
N LEU A 85 14.59 -2.43 3.67
CA LEU A 85 15.85 -1.70 3.59
C LEU A 85 17.07 -2.54 3.98
N GLY A 86 16.89 -3.66 4.69
CA GLY A 86 17.98 -4.44 5.26
C GLY A 86 18.68 -3.69 6.40
N LEU A 87 17.93 -2.92 7.17
CA LEU A 87 18.43 -2.11 8.27
C LEU A 87 17.87 -2.64 9.60
N PRO A 88 18.64 -2.59 10.70
CA PRO A 88 18.18 -3.06 12.01
C PRO A 88 17.09 -2.18 12.61
N GLU A 89 17.05 -0.90 12.23
CA GLU A 89 16.05 0.06 12.69
C GLU A 89 15.74 1.07 11.58
N VAL A 90 14.47 1.45 11.48
CA VAL A 90 14.01 2.48 10.55
C VAL A 90 13.01 3.39 11.28
N PRO A 91 13.46 4.54 11.81
CA PRO A 91 12.57 5.46 12.51
C PRO A 91 11.67 6.21 11.53
N PHE A 92 10.54 6.70 12.02
CA PHE A 92 9.75 7.69 11.29
C PHE A 92 10.63 8.91 10.96
N ARG A 93 10.42 9.51 9.79
CA ARG A 93 11.23 10.63 9.31
C ARG A 93 11.25 11.80 10.30
N GLN A 94 12.41 12.45 10.43
CA GLN A 94 12.66 13.56 11.36
C GLN A 94 12.65 14.94 10.67
N GLY A 95 12.41 14.97 9.35
CA GLY A 95 12.26 16.19 8.58
C GLY A 95 11.34 15.98 7.38
N ASP A 96 11.25 17.01 6.55
CA ASP A 96 10.53 16.94 5.29
C ASP A 96 11.07 15.81 4.41
N ALA A 97 10.16 15.11 3.74
CA ALA A 97 10.51 14.15 2.70
C ALA A 97 10.32 14.77 1.32
N PHE A 98 11.07 14.27 0.35
CA PHE A 98 11.01 14.72 -1.03
C PHE A 98 10.97 13.54 -1.99
N ALA A 99 10.14 13.64 -3.03
CA ALA A 99 10.05 12.63 -4.08
C ALA A 99 10.02 13.25 -5.48
N LYS A 100 10.05 12.38 -6.50
CA LYS A 100 9.98 12.74 -7.92
C LYS A 100 11.03 13.80 -8.33
N GLY A 101 12.25 13.68 -7.80
CA GLY A 101 13.34 14.62 -8.05
C GLY A 101 13.18 15.96 -7.34
N GLY A 102 12.52 15.98 -6.18
CA GLY A 102 12.26 17.20 -5.40
C GLY A 102 11.01 17.98 -5.81
N ARG A 103 10.25 17.47 -6.78
CA ARG A 103 8.98 18.07 -7.25
C ARG A 103 7.86 17.94 -6.24
N GLU A 104 7.92 16.93 -5.38
CA GLU A 104 6.98 16.74 -4.29
C GLU A 104 7.71 16.88 -2.97
N ARG A 105 7.18 17.75 -2.10
CA ARG A 105 7.59 17.91 -0.71
C ARG A 105 6.48 17.36 0.17
N TYR A 106 6.83 16.59 1.19
CA TYR A 106 5.91 16.13 2.23
C TYR A 106 6.33 16.78 3.54
N ALA A 107 5.62 17.81 3.98
CA ALA A 107 6.01 18.53 5.19
C ALA A 107 5.98 17.62 6.42
N LEU A 108 6.91 17.79 7.35
CA LEU A 108 6.80 17.21 8.68
C LEU A 108 6.22 18.24 9.66
N THR A 109 5.18 17.85 10.38
CA THR A 109 4.62 18.62 11.51
C THR A 109 4.63 17.75 12.76
N PRO A 110 4.53 18.34 13.96
CA PRO A 110 4.41 17.57 15.20
C PRO A 110 3.22 16.59 15.23
N HIS A 111 2.20 16.81 14.38
CA HIS A 111 1.00 15.97 14.31
C HIS A 111 1.04 14.93 13.20
N THR A 112 2.06 14.94 12.34
CA THR A 112 2.11 14.09 11.14
C THR A 112 2.04 12.61 11.48
N GLN A 113 2.81 12.14 12.47
CA GLN A 113 2.79 10.71 12.85
C GLN A 113 1.44 10.30 13.45
N TRP A 114 0.84 11.14 14.29
CA TRP A 114 -0.49 10.87 14.86
C TRP A 114 -1.59 10.82 13.79
N ALA A 115 -1.56 11.79 12.86
CA ALA A 115 -2.49 11.82 11.73
C ALA A 115 -2.34 10.58 10.85
N PHE A 116 -1.09 10.16 10.60
CA PHE A 116 -0.80 8.93 9.86
C PHE A 116 -1.38 7.69 10.54
N GLU A 117 -1.16 7.54 11.85
CA GLU A 117 -1.70 6.41 12.62
C GLU A 117 -3.24 6.41 12.64
N SER A 118 -3.87 7.58 12.67
CA SER A 118 -5.33 7.66 12.50
C SER A 118 -5.77 7.18 11.13
N CYS A 119 -5.06 7.59 10.07
CA CYS A 119 -5.37 7.16 8.72
C CYS A 119 -5.21 5.64 8.53
N LEU A 120 -4.17 5.05 9.11
CA LEU A 120 -3.96 3.59 9.10
C LEU A 120 -5.08 2.83 9.80
N ARG A 121 -5.56 3.31 10.96
CA ARG A 121 -6.68 2.65 11.67
C ARG A 121 -7.95 2.60 10.85
N GLU A 122 -8.20 3.62 10.03
CA GLU A 122 -9.39 3.68 9.17
C GLU A 122 -9.38 2.63 8.04
N SER A 123 -8.23 2.02 7.70
CA SER A 123 -8.18 0.92 6.73
C SER A 123 -8.77 -0.40 7.26
N ALA A 124 -9.12 -0.46 8.55
CA ALA A 124 -9.78 -1.59 9.18
C ALA A 124 -11.31 -1.41 9.29
N ASP A 125 -11.89 -0.29 8.83
CA ASP A 125 -13.33 -0.04 8.95
C ASP A 125 -14.15 -0.94 8.01
N PRO A 126 -14.90 -1.94 8.51
CA PRO A 126 -15.59 -2.91 7.66
C PRO A 126 -16.72 -2.30 6.83
N ARG A 127 -17.14 -1.06 7.12
CA ARG A 127 -18.15 -0.34 6.33
C ARG A 127 -17.59 0.18 5.00
N VAL A 128 -16.27 0.19 4.86
CA VAL A 128 -15.58 0.59 3.63
C VAL A 128 -15.23 -0.67 2.82
N PRO A 129 -15.59 -0.75 1.54
CA PRO A 129 -15.25 -1.87 0.67
C PRO A 129 -13.76 -2.20 0.67
N LEU A 130 -13.41 -3.50 0.59
CA LEU A 130 -12.02 -3.98 0.67
C LEU A 130 -11.08 -3.24 -0.28
N ALA A 131 -11.47 -3.11 -1.55
CA ALA A 131 -10.66 -2.42 -2.55
C ALA A 131 -10.42 -0.93 -2.21
N SER A 132 -11.42 -0.24 -1.66
CA SER A 132 -11.26 1.12 -1.14
C SER A 132 -10.31 1.17 0.04
N ARG A 133 -10.43 0.26 1.02
CA ARG A 133 -9.53 0.19 2.18
C ARG A 133 -8.08 0.00 1.76
N ALA A 134 -7.84 -0.92 0.83
CA ALA A 134 -6.52 -1.26 0.33
C ALA A 134 -5.88 -0.10 -0.47
N ALA A 135 -6.66 0.54 -1.36
CA ALA A 135 -6.22 1.72 -2.11
C ALA A 135 -5.91 2.91 -1.19
N ARG A 136 -6.76 3.17 -0.20
CA ARG A 136 -6.57 4.24 0.77
C ARG A 136 -5.30 4.04 1.61
N ALA A 137 -5.08 2.83 2.12
CA ALA A 137 -3.89 2.50 2.90
C ALA A 137 -2.60 2.61 2.07
N TYR A 138 -2.63 2.22 0.79
CA TYR A 138 -1.54 2.44 -0.16
C TYR A 138 -1.19 3.93 -0.29
N LEU A 139 -2.20 4.76 -0.55
CA LEU A 139 -2.02 6.20 -0.78
C LEU A 139 -1.58 6.92 0.51
N ASP A 140 -2.11 6.52 1.65
CA ASP A 140 -1.69 7.02 2.96
C ASP A 140 -0.18 6.78 3.17
N VAL A 141 0.34 5.59 2.90
CA VAL A 141 1.80 5.35 2.98
C VAL A 141 2.57 6.16 1.93
N ALA A 142 2.08 6.19 0.69
CA ALA A 142 2.76 6.87 -0.41
C ALA A 142 2.95 8.38 -0.14
N PHE A 143 1.93 9.04 0.42
CA PHE A 143 1.90 10.50 0.59
C PHE A 143 2.23 10.99 2.00
N PHE A 144 2.03 10.20 3.06
CA PHE A 144 2.68 10.52 4.34
C PHE A 144 4.20 10.38 4.26
N HIS A 145 4.65 9.47 3.39
CA HIS A 145 6.06 9.19 3.12
C HIS A 145 6.82 8.96 4.43
N PRO A 146 6.40 7.98 5.26
CA PRO A 146 6.79 7.90 6.67
C PRO A 146 8.28 7.66 6.90
N PHE A 147 8.99 7.08 5.92
CA PHE A 147 10.40 6.70 6.05
C PHE A 147 11.30 7.43 5.04
N PRO A 148 12.63 7.46 5.24
CA PRO A 148 13.54 8.17 4.34
C PRO A 148 13.67 7.56 2.93
N ASP A 149 13.47 6.25 2.78
CA ASP A 149 13.46 5.54 1.49
C ASP A 149 12.42 4.42 1.55
N GLY A 150 12.07 3.86 0.38
CA GLY A 150 11.34 2.61 0.25
C GLY A 150 9.83 2.71 0.42
N ASN A 151 9.28 3.91 0.59
CA ASN A 151 7.84 4.10 0.82
C ASN A 151 6.95 3.54 -0.30
N ALA A 152 7.39 3.58 -1.57
CA ALA A 152 6.64 2.97 -2.66
C ALA A 152 6.54 1.44 -2.54
N ARG A 153 7.61 0.78 -2.06
CA ARG A 153 7.61 -0.67 -1.78
C ARG A 153 6.74 -0.98 -0.58
N LEU A 154 6.87 -0.18 0.48
CA LEU A 154 6.04 -0.30 1.67
C LEU A 154 4.55 -0.09 1.35
N ALA A 155 4.19 0.87 0.51
CA ALA A 155 2.80 1.12 0.12
C ALA A 155 2.18 -0.12 -0.56
N MET A 156 2.93 -0.79 -1.45
CA MET A 156 2.51 -2.06 -2.05
C MET A 156 2.33 -3.17 -1.00
N LEU A 157 3.24 -3.27 -0.02
CA LEU A 157 3.12 -4.24 1.08
C LEU A 157 1.91 -3.94 1.99
N THR A 158 1.63 -2.66 2.26
CA THR A 158 0.47 -2.23 3.04
C THR A 158 -0.84 -2.52 2.32
N LEU A 159 -0.90 -2.31 1.00
CA LEU A 159 -2.02 -2.75 0.18
C LEU A 159 -2.23 -4.26 0.33
N ALA A 160 -1.15 -5.04 0.22
CA ALA A 160 -1.18 -6.49 0.35
C ALA A 160 -1.69 -6.93 1.72
N TYR A 161 -1.22 -6.30 2.79
CA TYR A 161 -1.71 -6.57 4.15
C TYR A 161 -3.23 -6.44 4.23
N VAL A 162 -3.81 -5.35 3.72
CA VAL A 162 -5.25 -5.12 3.78
C VAL A 162 -6.02 -6.19 2.99
N LEU A 163 -5.48 -6.66 1.86
CA LEU A 163 -6.08 -7.75 1.09
C LEU A 163 -5.94 -9.11 1.80
N GLU A 164 -4.79 -9.41 2.41
CA GLU A 164 -4.55 -10.66 3.14
C GLU A 164 -5.43 -10.76 4.40
N MET A 165 -5.86 -9.65 4.99
CA MET A 165 -6.84 -9.64 6.08
C MET A 165 -8.19 -10.27 5.69
N GLU A 166 -8.53 -10.27 4.39
CA GLU A 166 -9.72 -10.91 3.82
C GLU A 166 -9.35 -12.10 2.92
N GLU A 167 -8.13 -12.64 3.05
CA GLU A 167 -7.63 -13.79 2.30
C GLU A 167 -7.71 -13.60 0.76
N VAL A 168 -7.44 -12.37 0.30
CA VAL A 168 -7.38 -12.01 -1.12
C VAL A 168 -5.95 -11.88 -1.57
N ARG A 169 -5.57 -12.65 -2.59
CA ARG A 169 -4.29 -12.50 -3.31
C ARG A 169 -4.55 -12.14 -4.76
N LEU A 170 -3.79 -11.18 -5.27
CA LEU A 170 -3.86 -10.77 -6.68
C LEU A 170 -2.88 -11.59 -7.49
N ASP A 171 -3.32 -12.07 -8.66
CA ASP A 171 -2.43 -12.72 -9.63
C ASP A 171 -1.64 -11.74 -10.50
N GLN A 172 -2.05 -10.47 -10.53
CA GLN A 172 -1.38 -9.40 -11.26
C GLN A 172 -1.38 -8.10 -10.45
N VAL A 173 -0.21 -7.47 -10.35
CA VAL A 173 -0.05 -6.17 -9.68
C VAL A 173 0.61 -5.12 -10.59
N GLY A 174 0.99 -5.49 -11.82
CA GLY A 174 1.59 -4.58 -12.80
C GLY A 174 0.81 -3.27 -13.00
N PRO A 175 -0.53 -3.30 -13.18
CA PRO A 175 -1.33 -2.09 -13.34
C PRO A 175 -1.27 -1.11 -12.15
N LEU A 176 -0.93 -1.59 -10.95
CA LEU A 176 -0.78 -0.75 -9.75
C LEU A 176 0.46 0.14 -9.80
N GLN A 177 1.42 -0.14 -10.70
CA GLN A 177 2.68 0.61 -10.84
C GLN A 177 2.52 1.95 -11.60
N THR A 178 1.32 2.52 -11.58
CA THR A 178 1.03 3.81 -12.20
C THR A 178 1.38 4.95 -11.24
N THR A 179 1.92 6.06 -11.76
CA THR A 179 2.20 7.26 -10.95
C THR A 179 0.90 7.83 -10.37
N ARG A 180 0.89 8.15 -9.08
CA ARG A 180 -0.22 8.81 -8.38
C ARG A 180 0.15 10.23 -7.98
N TYR A 181 -0.85 11.09 -7.84
CA TYR A 181 -0.71 12.50 -7.49
C TYR A 181 -1.55 12.82 -6.25
N ALA A 182 -1.00 13.63 -5.36
CA ALA A 182 -1.62 13.90 -4.06
C ALA A 182 -2.85 14.81 -4.14
N ASP A 183 -2.95 15.60 -5.21
CA ASP A 183 -4.01 16.56 -5.50
C ASP A 183 -5.08 16.00 -6.46
N ASP A 184 -5.04 14.70 -6.76
CA ASP A 184 -5.92 14.05 -7.73
C ASP A 184 -6.92 13.11 -7.05
N ALA A 185 -8.10 13.65 -6.71
CA ALA A 185 -9.19 12.88 -6.10
C ALA A 185 -9.74 11.79 -7.03
N ALA A 186 -9.82 12.06 -8.34
CA ALA A 186 -10.29 11.10 -9.32
C ALA A 186 -9.29 9.93 -9.43
N GLY A 187 -7.99 10.23 -9.57
CA GLY A 187 -6.94 9.21 -9.62
C GLY A 187 -6.81 8.36 -8.36
N ALA A 188 -7.20 8.90 -7.19
CA ALA A 188 -7.29 8.16 -5.95
C ALA A 188 -8.50 7.21 -5.91
N ALA A 189 -9.69 7.67 -6.34
CA ALA A 189 -10.87 6.81 -6.50
C ALA A 189 -10.65 5.73 -7.57
N ASP A 190 -9.99 6.08 -8.68
CA ASP A 190 -9.63 5.15 -9.75
C ASP A 190 -8.68 4.04 -9.27
N LEU A 191 -7.83 4.30 -8.25
CA LEU A 191 -7.04 3.24 -7.65
C LEU A 191 -7.92 2.21 -6.94
N ALA A 192 -8.96 2.64 -6.21
CA ALA A 192 -9.92 1.71 -5.61
C ALA A 192 -10.65 0.89 -6.67
N ALA A 193 -11.09 1.55 -7.76
CA ALA A 193 -11.71 0.88 -8.90
C ALA A 193 -10.76 -0.15 -9.53
N LEU A 194 -9.49 0.21 -9.75
CA LEU A 194 -8.48 -0.68 -10.29
C LEU A 194 -8.23 -1.89 -9.39
N VAL A 195 -8.09 -1.69 -8.08
CA VAL A 195 -7.96 -2.81 -7.12
C VAL A 195 -9.19 -3.72 -7.20
N SER A 196 -10.40 -3.17 -7.26
CA SER A 196 -11.62 -3.98 -7.41
C SER A 196 -11.63 -4.81 -8.71
N VAL A 197 -11.23 -4.22 -9.83
CA VAL A 197 -11.10 -4.92 -11.13
C VAL A 197 -10.08 -6.05 -11.03
N LEU A 198 -8.93 -5.81 -10.38
CA LEU A 198 -7.91 -6.85 -10.20
C LEU A 198 -8.44 -8.01 -9.37
N ILE A 199 -9.09 -7.74 -8.23
CA ILE A 199 -9.69 -8.79 -7.37
C ILE A 199 -10.69 -9.65 -8.16
N ARG A 200 -11.63 -9.02 -8.88
CA ARG A 200 -12.63 -9.73 -9.70
C ARG A 200 -11.99 -10.54 -10.82
N SER A 201 -10.97 -9.97 -11.47
CA SER A 201 -10.26 -10.63 -12.56
C SER A 201 -9.50 -11.86 -12.07
N THR A 202 -8.82 -11.76 -10.93
CA THR A 202 -8.15 -12.89 -10.29
C THR A 202 -9.16 -13.98 -9.91
N HIS A 203 -10.26 -13.60 -9.27
CA HIS A 203 -11.32 -14.55 -8.89
C HIS A 203 -11.88 -15.30 -10.11
N HIS A 204 -12.21 -14.59 -11.19
CA HIS A 204 -12.73 -15.20 -12.42
C HIS A 204 -11.72 -16.14 -13.10
N ARG A 205 -10.42 -15.82 -13.08
CA ARG A 205 -9.39 -16.72 -13.61
C ARG A 205 -9.20 -17.96 -12.73
N ALA A 206 -9.23 -17.80 -11.41
CA ALA A 206 -9.14 -18.91 -10.48
C ALA A 206 -10.31 -19.89 -10.67
N THR A 207 -11.55 -19.40 -10.74
CA THR A 207 -12.72 -20.28 -10.91
C THR A 207 -12.77 -20.96 -12.27
N ARG A 208 -12.30 -20.32 -13.34
CA ARG A 208 -12.21 -20.94 -14.68
C ARG A 208 -11.12 -22.00 -14.81
N ALA A 209 -10.06 -21.94 -14.00
CA ALA A 209 -9.00 -22.96 -14.01
C ALA A 209 -9.42 -24.27 -13.32
N HIS A 210 -10.54 -24.27 -12.59
CA HIS A 210 -11.08 -25.43 -11.90
C HIS A 210 -12.19 -26.17 -12.67
N HIS A 211 -12.48 -25.75 -13.91
CA HIS A 211 -13.40 -26.41 -14.85
C HIS A 211 -12.64 -26.93 -16.06
#